data_AF-A0ABD6BH27-F1
#
_entry.id   AF-A0ABD6BH27-F1
#
_cell.length_a   1.000
_cell.length_b   1.000
_cell.length_c   1.000
_cell.angle_alpha   90.00
_cell.angle_beta   90.00
_cell.angle_gamma   90.00
#
_symmetry.space_group_name_H-M   'P 1'
#
loop_
_entity.id
_entity.type
_entity.pdbx_description
1 polymer ?
#
loop_
_entity_poly.entity_id
_entity_poly.type
_entity_poly.pdbx_seq_one_letter_code
_entity_poly.pdbx_strand_id
1 'polypeptide(L)'
;MPERRPADDDTVPEVGGIDTDILEQIGQHLERSNRFAETVFQPEYAPSSVVAEYDMGYFPTAIERAYLQVRWYETDDFNIHYSEQYATGDHWECRWDRHPNDHNTRSHFHPPPDAATPGDDVEYEEDWRDILSDVLGDLDDRIEAFWE
;
A
#
# COMPACT_ATOMS: atom_id res chain seq x y z
N MET A 1 53.13 -1.00 -9.47
CA MET A 1 51.94 -1.77 -9.08
C MET A 1 50.83 -0.75 -8.83
N PRO A 2 49.75 -0.69 -9.61
CA PRO A 2 48.62 0.14 -9.23
C PRO A 2 47.76 -0.62 -8.21
N GLU A 3 47.45 0.06 -7.11
CA GLU A 3 46.60 -0.40 -6.04
C GLU A 3 45.14 -0.54 -6.53
N ARG A 4 44.50 -1.64 -6.10
CA ARG A 4 43.14 -2.02 -6.44
C ARG A 4 42.18 -1.04 -5.75
N ARG A 5 41.38 -0.30 -6.51
CA ARG A 5 40.18 0.37 -5.96
C ARG A 5 39.23 -0.71 -5.39
N PRO A 6 38.54 -0.48 -4.27
CA PRO A 6 37.41 -1.31 -3.93
C PRO A 6 36.34 -1.11 -5.01
N ALA A 7 35.67 -2.19 -5.40
CA ALA A 7 34.37 -2.04 -6.04
C ALA A 7 33.40 -1.74 -4.89
N ASP A 8 32.93 -0.51 -4.82
CA ASP A 8 31.69 -0.19 -4.13
C ASP A 8 30.61 -1.05 -4.80
N ASP A 9 30.26 -2.17 -4.15
CA ASP A 9 29.12 -2.99 -4.53
C ASP A 9 27.89 -2.28 -3.98
N ASP A 10 27.52 -1.21 -4.67
CA ASP A 10 26.28 -0.44 -4.47
C ASP A 10 25.10 -1.24 -5.03
N THR A 11 25.02 -2.54 -4.70
CA THR A 11 23.80 -3.30 -4.95
C THR A 11 22.78 -2.84 -3.91
N VAL A 12 21.87 -1.99 -4.36
CA VAL A 12 20.59 -1.81 -3.66
C VAL A 12 20.04 -3.20 -3.35
N PRO A 13 19.64 -3.49 -2.09
CA PRO A 13 19.03 -4.77 -1.78
C PRO A 13 17.84 -5.00 -2.74
N GLU A 14 17.70 -6.21 -3.25
CA GLU A 14 16.60 -6.54 -4.16
C GLU A 14 15.34 -6.89 -3.36
N VAL A 15 14.17 -6.48 -3.86
CA VAL A 15 12.88 -6.91 -3.32
C VAL A 15 12.74 -8.42 -3.49
N GLY A 16 12.38 -9.12 -2.42
CA GLY A 16 12.21 -10.57 -2.38
C GLY A 16 11.00 -11.10 -3.15
N GLY A 17 10.73 -12.40 -3.03
CA GLY A 17 9.49 -13.00 -3.54
C GLY A 17 8.25 -12.52 -2.79
N ILE A 18 7.06 -12.83 -3.31
CA ILE A 18 5.80 -12.54 -2.62
C ILE A 18 5.69 -13.46 -1.40
N ASP A 19 5.49 -12.87 -0.23
CA ASP A 19 5.17 -13.62 0.99
C ASP A 19 3.67 -13.95 0.99
N THR A 20 3.34 -15.12 0.45
CA THR A 20 1.95 -15.57 0.35
C THR A 20 1.31 -15.84 1.71
N ASP A 21 2.10 -16.25 2.71
CA ASP A 21 1.60 -16.55 4.05
C ASP A 21 1.18 -15.27 4.80
N ILE A 22 1.97 -14.21 4.71
CA ILE A 22 1.58 -12.89 5.25
C ILE A 22 0.43 -12.31 4.43
N LEU A 23 0.48 -12.41 3.10
CA LEU A 23 -0.58 -11.87 2.24
C LEU A 23 -1.94 -12.55 2.51
N GLU A 24 -1.95 -13.86 2.74
CA GLU A 24 -3.17 -14.58 3.14
C GLU A 24 -3.69 -14.11 4.51
N GLN A 25 -2.80 -13.90 5.49
CA GLN A 25 -3.18 -13.37 6.81
C GLN A 25 -3.76 -11.95 6.73
N ILE A 26 -3.16 -11.08 5.92
CA ILE A 26 -3.67 -9.74 5.65
C ILE A 26 -5.07 -9.83 5.03
N GLY A 27 -5.26 -10.65 3.99
CA GLY A 27 -6.56 -10.79 3.37
C GLY A 27 -7.64 -11.33 4.30
N GLN A 28 -7.32 -12.31 5.16
CA GLN A 28 -8.25 -12.77 6.19
C GLN A 28 -8.56 -11.70 7.24
N HIS A 29 -7.62 -10.80 7.54
CA HIS A 29 -7.86 -9.68 8.43
C HIS A 29 -8.82 -8.66 7.79
N LEU A 30 -8.58 -8.29 6.53
CA LEU A 30 -9.43 -7.38 5.77
C LEU A 30 -10.84 -7.95 5.57
N GLU A 31 -10.98 -9.23 5.24
CA GLU A 31 -12.29 -9.89 5.07
C GLU A 31 -13.15 -9.87 6.35
N ARG A 32 -12.52 -9.87 7.53
CA ARG A 32 -13.23 -9.80 8.82
C ARG A 32 -13.63 -8.38 9.23
N SER A 33 -13.14 -7.37 8.51
CA SER A 33 -13.44 -5.96 8.78
C SER A 33 -14.75 -5.53 8.13
N ASN A 34 -15.59 -4.83 8.88
CA ASN A 34 -16.84 -4.25 8.38
C ASN A 34 -16.65 -3.10 7.37
N ARG A 35 -15.40 -2.68 7.10
CA ARG A 35 -15.09 -1.63 6.13
C ARG A 35 -15.23 -2.09 4.69
N PHE A 36 -15.06 -3.39 4.44
CA PHE A 36 -14.96 -3.95 3.11
C PHE A 36 -16.20 -4.77 2.76
N ALA A 37 -16.71 -4.55 1.55
CA ALA A 37 -17.79 -5.34 0.99
C ALA A 37 -17.28 -6.67 0.38
N GLU A 38 -16.07 -6.66 -0.15
CA GLU A 38 -15.44 -7.82 -0.78
C GLU A 38 -13.92 -7.78 -0.55
N THR A 39 -13.30 -8.94 -0.35
CA THR A 39 -11.85 -9.10 -0.34
C THR A 39 -11.47 -10.22 -1.31
N VAL A 40 -10.63 -9.90 -2.29
CA VAL A 40 -10.19 -10.82 -3.35
C VAL A 40 -8.72 -11.13 -3.18
N PHE A 41 -8.43 -12.42 -3.00
CA PHE A 41 -7.07 -12.93 -2.84
C PHE A 41 -6.48 -13.22 -4.21
N GLN A 42 -5.35 -12.58 -4.53
CA GLN A 42 -4.57 -12.80 -5.75
C GLN A 42 -5.42 -12.80 -7.04
N PRO A 43 -6.20 -11.74 -7.31
CA PRO A 43 -7.03 -11.66 -8.50
C PRO A 43 -6.19 -11.73 -9.78
N GLU A 44 -6.77 -12.19 -10.89
CA GLU A 44 -6.05 -12.36 -12.17
C GLU A 44 -5.36 -11.06 -12.67
N TYR A 45 -5.94 -9.90 -12.37
CA TYR A 45 -5.38 -8.59 -12.74
C TYR A 45 -4.28 -8.09 -11.78
N ALA A 46 -4.17 -8.69 -10.59
CA ALA A 46 -3.14 -8.38 -9.58
C ALA A 46 -2.75 -9.65 -8.79
N PRO A 47 -2.09 -10.63 -9.44
CA PRO A 47 -1.87 -11.98 -8.89
C PRO A 47 -0.94 -12.02 -7.68
N SER A 48 -0.23 -10.92 -7.42
CA SER A 48 0.69 -10.73 -6.30
C SER A 48 0.10 -9.87 -5.19
N SER A 49 -1.22 -9.69 -5.15
CA SER A 49 -1.89 -8.78 -4.21
C SER A 49 -3.13 -9.39 -3.56
N VAL A 50 -3.52 -8.83 -2.43
CA VAL A 50 -4.91 -8.87 -1.96
C VAL A 50 -5.54 -7.52 -2.31
N VAL A 51 -6.79 -7.55 -2.78
CA VAL A 51 -7.57 -6.34 -3.07
C VAL A 51 -8.84 -6.37 -2.24
N ALA A 52 -9.05 -5.37 -1.41
CA ALA A 52 -10.24 -5.21 -0.59
C ALA A 52 -11.07 -4.03 -1.10
N GLU A 53 -12.27 -4.31 -1.59
CA GLU A 53 -13.24 -3.31 -2.05
C GLU A 53 -14.00 -2.78 -0.84
N TYR A 54 -13.98 -1.46 -0.64
CA TYR A 54 -14.72 -0.84 0.44
C TYR A 54 -16.24 -1.00 0.27
N ASP A 55 -16.97 -1.02 1.37
CA ASP A 55 -18.41 -0.84 1.34
C ASP A 55 -18.71 0.62 0.99
N MET A 56 -19.39 0.84 -0.14
CA MET A 56 -19.72 2.18 -0.64
C MET A 56 -20.74 2.91 0.24
N GLY A 57 -21.33 2.22 1.24
CA GLY A 57 -22.13 2.85 2.29
C GLY A 57 -21.34 3.82 3.19
N TYR A 58 -20.01 3.73 3.23
CA TYR A 58 -19.16 4.68 3.97
C TYR A 58 -18.84 5.97 3.19
N PHE A 59 -19.11 6.01 1.88
CA PHE A 59 -18.68 7.07 0.99
C PHE A 59 -19.86 7.93 0.51
N PRO A 60 -19.64 9.22 0.19
CA PRO A 60 -20.64 10.03 -0.51
C PRO A 60 -20.90 9.45 -1.91
N THR A 61 -22.10 9.68 -2.45
CA THR A 61 -22.53 9.17 -3.77
C THR A 61 -21.69 9.65 -4.96
N ALA A 62 -20.77 10.60 -4.74
CA ALA A 62 -19.83 11.06 -5.76
C ALA A 62 -18.72 10.03 -6.03
N ILE A 63 -18.44 9.13 -5.09
CA ILE A 63 -17.43 8.08 -5.23
C ILE A 63 -18.14 6.79 -5.66
N GLU A 64 -17.71 6.25 -6.79
CA GLU A 64 -18.30 5.05 -7.39
C GLU A 64 -17.59 3.76 -6.97
N ARG A 65 -16.31 3.88 -6.59
CA ARG A 65 -15.49 2.76 -6.12
C ARG A 65 -14.38 3.27 -5.23
N ALA A 66 -14.11 2.55 -4.14
CA ALA A 66 -12.88 2.70 -3.37
C ALA A 66 -12.32 1.33 -3.01
N TYR A 67 -11.00 1.15 -3.13
CA TYR A 67 -10.36 -0.13 -2.84
C TYR A 67 -8.97 0.05 -2.23
N LEU A 68 -8.56 -0.94 -1.44
CA LEU A 68 -7.23 -1.08 -0.88
C LEU A 68 -6.54 -2.29 -1.53
N GLN A 69 -5.41 -2.07 -2.19
CA GLN A 69 -4.57 -3.12 -2.75
C GLN A 69 -3.30 -3.26 -1.91
N VAL A 70 -3.03 -4.47 -1.43
CA VAL A 70 -1.87 -4.77 -0.59
C VAL A 70 -0.97 -5.80 -1.27
N ARG A 71 0.35 -5.54 -1.26
CA ARG A 71 1.41 -6.46 -1.67
C ARG A 71 2.42 -6.58 -0.53
N TRP A 72 2.88 -7.80 -0.28
CA TRP A 72 3.87 -8.08 0.76
C TRP A 72 4.94 -9.02 0.23
N TYR A 73 6.18 -8.80 0.66
CA TYR A 73 7.35 -9.54 0.17
C TYR A 73 8.11 -10.20 1.33
N GLU A 74 8.82 -11.30 1.04
CA GLU A 74 9.61 -12.09 2.01
C GLU A 74 10.78 -11.31 2.64
N THR A 75 11.01 -10.08 2.16
CA THR A 75 12.10 -9.17 2.56
C THR A 75 11.59 -8.04 3.45
N ASP A 76 10.34 -8.12 3.91
CA ASP A 76 9.61 -7.09 4.65
C ASP A 76 9.36 -5.80 3.85
N ASP A 77 9.61 -5.84 2.54
CA ASP A 77 9.13 -4.82 1.60
C ASP A 77 7.61 -4.96 1.40
N PHE A 78 6.94 -3.86 1.10
CA PHE A 78 5.50 -3.85 0.83
C PHE A 78 5.08 -2.67 -0.06
N ASN A 79 3.90 -2.80 -0.64
CA ASN A 79 3.18 -1.72 -1.31
C ASN A 79 1.71 -1.81 -0.90
N ILE A 80 1.20 -0.75 -0.28
CA ILE A 80 -0.20 -0.60 0.06
C ILE A 80 -0.71 0.60 -0.74
N HIS A 81 -1.71 0.38 -1.60
CA HIS A 81 -2.28 1.39 -2.48
C HIS A 81 -3.76 1.53 -2.19
N TYR A 82 -4.20 2.73 -1.88
CA TYR A 82 -5.60 3.08 -1.75
C TYR A 82 -6.02 4.00 -2.90
N SER A 83 -7.22 3.77 -3.44
CA SER A 83 -7.73 4.49 -4.61
C SER A 83 -9.24 4.69 -4.52
N GLU A 84 -9.68 5.93 -4.75
CA GLU A 84 -11.07 6.35 -4.90
C GLU A 84 -11.31 6.76 -6.36
N GLN A 85 -12.40 6.29 -6.95
CA GLN A 85 -12.84 6.63 -8.31
C GLN A 85 -14.13 7.44 -8.23
N TYR A 86 -14.11 8.66 -8.75
CA TYR A 86 -15.24 9.58 -8.72
C TYR A 86 -16.09 9.46 -9.99
N ALA A 87 -17.39 9.70 -9.85
CA ALA A 87 -18.35 9.73 -10.97
C ALA A 87 -18.03 10.80 -12.04
N THR A 88 -17.22 11.79 -11.68
CA THR A 88 -16.71 12.83 -12.60
C THR A 88 -15.58 12.34 -13.51
N GLY A 89 -15.00 11.17 -13.20
CA GLY A 89 -13.77 10.66 -13.80
C GLY A 89 -12.49 11.09 -13.09
N ASP A 90 -12.60 11.86 -12.01
CA ASP A 90 -11.47 12.19 -11.14
C ASP A 90 -11.08 10.99 -10.26
N HIS A 91 -9.85 11.00 -9.75
CA HIS A 91 -9.34 9.98 -8.85
C HIS A 91 -8.65 10.62 -7.65
N TRP A 92 -8.59 9.86 -6.57
CA TRP A 92 -7.84 10.21 -5.37
C TRP A 92 -7.13 8.95 -4.89
N GLU A 93 -5.81 8.99 -4.85
CA GLU A 93 -4.97 7.82 -4.59
C GLU A 93 -3.81 8.18 -3.66
N CYS A 94 -3.48 7.29 -2.74
CA CYS A 94 -2.30 7.39 -1.89
C CYS A 94 -1.65 6.02 -1.69
N ARG A 95 -0.34 6.01 -1.38
CA ARG A 95 0.42 4.76 -1.22
C ARG A 95 1.35 4.80 -0.02
N TRP A 96 1.49 3.65 0.64
CA TRP A 96 2.50 3.40 1.65
C TRP A 96 3.44 2.33 1.13
N ASP A 97 4.69 2.69 0.92
CA ASP A 97 5.67 1.87 0.24
C ASP A 97 6.89 1.64 1.11
N ARG A 98 7.31 0.38 1.19
CA ARG A 98 8.62 0.00 1.72
C ARG A 98 9.33 -0.80 0.65
N HIS A 99 10.30 -0.19 -0.01
CA HIS A 99 11.20 -0.88 -0.93
C HIS A 99 12.48 -0.08 -1.16
N PRO A 100 13.57 -0.74 -1.56
CA PRO A 100 14.80 -0.08 -2.00
C PRO A 100 14.54 0.85 -3.21
N ASN A 101 15.08 2.06 -3.18
CA ASN A 101 14.83 3.14 -4.13
C ASN A 101 16.03 4.11 -4.18
N ASP A 102 16.33 4.70 -5.35
CA ASP A 102 17.37 5.70 -5.58
C ASP A 102 16.99 7.16 -5.19
N HIS A 103 15.72 7.41 -4.86
CA HIS A 103 15.14 8.75 -4.71
C HIS A 103 14.62 9.04 -3.29
N ASN A 104 14.31 7.99 -2.52
CA ASN A 104 13.76 8.07 -1.16
C ASN A 104 14.49 7.09 -0.23
N THR A 105 14.32 7.26 1.08
CA THR A 105 14.60 6.19 2.04
C THR A 105 13.74 4.96 1.74
N ARG A 106 14.15 3.80 2.29
CA ARG A 106 13.48 2.52 2.03
C ARG A 106 11.98 2.57 2.29
N SER A 107 11.52 3.35 3.26
CA SER A 107 10.09 3.53 3.59
C SER A 107 9.64 4.94 3.22
N HIS A 108 8.56 5.07 2.48
CA HIS A 108 8.03 6.36 2.03
C HIS A 108 6.51 6.31 1.82
N PHE A 109 5.88 7.48 1.93
CA PHE A 109 4.46 7.68 1.71
C PHE A 109 4.26 8.53 0.45
N HIS A 110 3.38 8.11 -0.45
CA HIS A 110 2.97 8.89 -1.59
C HIS A 110 1.64 9.58 -1.28
N PRO A 111 1.63 10.90 -1.07
CA PRO A 111 0.43 11.59 -0.67
C PRO A 111 -0.59 11.67 -1.80
N PRO A 112 -1.87 11.83 -1.44
CA PRO A 112 -2.92 12.14 -2.39
C PRO A 112 -2.75 13.51 -3.05
N PRO A 113 -3.42 13.76 -4.20
CA PRO A 113 -4.43 12.91 -4.83
C PRO A 113 -3.89 11.93 -5.89
N ASP A 114 -2.64 12.09 -6.33
CA ASP A 114 -2.11 11.35 -7.50
C ASP A 114 -1.09 10.26 -7.12
N ALA A 115 -0.82 10.07 -5.82
CA ALA A 115 0.27 9.22 -5.31
C ALA A 115 1.61 9.44 -6.07
N ALA A 116 1.94 10.70 -6.35
CA ALA A 116 3.04 11.07 -7.23
C ALA A 116 4.41 10.73 -6.65
N THR A 117 5.38 10.44 -7.53
CA THR A 117 6.80 10.25 -7.17
C THR A 117 7.57 11.57 -7.31
N PRO A 118 8.50 11.92 -6.38
CA PRO A 118 8.91 11.16 -5.19
C PRO A 118 7.87 11.23 -4.07
N GLY A 119 7.84 10.21 -3.21
CA GLY A 119 7.05 10.25 -1.97
C GLY A 119 7.78 11.01 -0.87
N ASP A 120 7.15 11.12 0.29
CA ASP A 120 7.72 11.66 1.52
C ASP A 120 8.35 10.53 2.35
N ASP A 121 9.58 10.74 2.83
CA ASP A 121 10.25 9.77 3.70
C ASP A 121 9.51 9.62 5.03
N VAL A 122 9.23 8.37 5.42
CA VAL A 122 8.55 8.03 6.68
C VAL A 122 9.11 6.75 7.26
N GLU A 123 8.98 6.57 8.58
CA GLU A 123 9.31 5.31 9.24
C GLU A 123 8.00 4.56 9.55
N TYR A 124 7.91 3.30 9.12
CA TYR A 124 6.79 2.41 9.48
C TYR A 124 7.23 1.39 10.53
N GLU A 125 6.27 0.83 11.26
CA GLU A 125 6.49 -0.29 12.19
C GLU A 125 7.07 -1.53 11.47
N GLU A 126 7.54 -2.53 12.21
CA GLU A 126 8.08 -3.77 11.62
C GLU A 126 6.99 -4.85 11.44
N ASP A 127 6.03 -4.96 12.37
CA ASP A 127 4.95 -5.95 12.27
C ASP A 127 3.90 -5.49 11.26
N TRP A 128 3.51 -6.39 10.36
CA TRP A 128 2.51 -6.10 9.33
C TRP A 128 1.15 -5.70 9.91
N ARG A 129 0.81 -6.17 11.11
CA ARG A 129 -0.46 -5.84 11.77
C ARG A 129 -0.50 -4.39 12.21
N ASP A 130 0.62 -3.90 12.72
CA ASP A 130 0.75 -2.54 13.18
C ASP A 130 0.75 -1.58 11.98
N ILE A 131 1.54 -1.89 10.94
CA ILE A 131 1.51 -1.16 9.66
C ILE A 131 0.09 -1.10 9.09
N LEU A 132 -0.61 -2.23 9.01
CA LEU A 132 -1.96 -2.26 8.46
C LEU A 132 -2.96 -1.49 9.34
N SER A 133 -2.77 -1.49 10.65
CA SER A 133 -3.62 -0.74 11.58
C SER A 133 -3.46 0.76 11.40
N ASP A 134 -2.23 1.25 11.22
CA ASP A 134 -1.94 2.66 10.96
C ASP A 134 -2.56 3.11 9.63
N VAL A 135 -2.34 2.35 8.55
CA VAL A 135 -2.93 2.64 7.23
C VAL A 135 -4.47 2.69 7.31
N LEU A 136 -5.09 1.72 7.98
CA LEU A 136 -6.55 1.73 8.12
C LEU A 136 -7.04 2.90 8.98
N GLY A 137 -6.25 3.35 9.97
CA GLY A 137 -6.53 4.56 10.75
C GLY A 137 -6.49 5.83 9.90
N ASP A 138 -5.44 6.01 9.09
CA ASP A 138 -5.34 7.14 8.14
C ASP A 138 -6.52 7.19 7.17
N LEU A 139 -6.97 6.01 6.70
CA LEU A 139 -8.12 5.89 5.80
C LEU A 139 -9.45 6.12 6.52
N ASP A 140 -9.59 5.73 7.78
CA ASP A 140 -10.77 6.03 8.59
C ASP A 140 -10.90 7.56 8.75
N ASP A 141 -9.83 8.27 9.12
CA ASP A 141 -9.82 9.73 9.23
C ASP A 141 -10.24 10.39 7.89
N ARG A 142 -9.71 9.89 6.77
CA ARG A 142 -10.05 10.36 5.42
C ARG A 142 -11.54 10.17 5.09
N ILE A 143 -12.11 9.05 5.49
CA ILE A 143 -13.52 8.69 5.24
C ILE A 143 -14.45 9.50 6.16
N GLU A 144 -14.10 9.64 7.43
CA GLU A 144 -14.86 10.43 8.40
C GLU A 144 -14.95 11.90 7.97
N ALA A 145 -13.87 12.46 7.42
CA ALA A 145 -13.81 13.83 6.92
C ALA A 145 -14.81 14.14 5.78
N PHE A 146 -15.42 13.14 5.12
CA PHE A 146 -16.52 13.39 4.17
C PHE A 146 -17.82 13.83 4.84
N TRP A 147 -17.97 13.55 6.13
CA TRP A 147 -19.23 13.67 6.87
C TRP A 147 -19.22 14.74 7.95
N GLU A 148 -18.08 15.42 8.14
CA GLU A 148 -17.90 16.55 9.06
C GLU A 148 -18.40 17.90 8.51
#